data_AF-A0A9E3XTK5-F1
#
_entry.id   AF-A0A9E3XTK5-F1
#
_cell.length_a   1.000
_cell.length_b   1.000
_cell.length_c   1.000
_cell.angle_alpha   90.00
_cell.angle_beta   90.00
_cell.angle_gamma   90.00
#
_symmetry.space_group_name_H-M   'P 1'
#
loop_
_entity.id
_entity.type
_entity.pdbx_description
1 polymer ?
#
loop_
_entity_poly.entity_id
_entity_poly.type
_entity_poly.pdbx_seq_one_letter_code
_entity_poly.pdbx_strand_id
1 'polypeptide(L)'
;STGEVRRGGPATVAERVADGELELLGGPREPHPTAGITICGVRDVLVAFNVDLAIDDLDAARAIAARIRETAAGDDALPGVRALGLRLASREVAQVSTNVERHRECGPARVLDAVVQIAGELGVEVAGAELVGLAPDSCLVPLRYACTVQGVTLATGPVASLDQVVQSLD
;
A
#
# COMPACT_ATOMS: atom_id res chain seq x y z
N SER A 1 -13.33 -2.02 8.39
CA SER A 1 -11.90 -1.66 8.31
C SER A 1 -11.65 -0.25 8.84
N THR A 2 -10.43 0.10 9.29
CA THR A 2 -10.13 1.47 9.75
C THR A 2 -10.30 2.52 8.65
N GLY A 3 -10.14 2.14 7.38
CA GLY A 3 -10.43 2.99 6.21
C GLY A 3 -11.89 3.38 6.09
N GLU A 4 -12.82 2.47 6.37
CA GLU A 4 -14.27 2.74 6.36
C GLU A 4 -14.71 3.60 7.54
N VAL A 5 -14.11 3.38 8.73
CA VAL A 5 -14.37 4.20 9.91
C VAL A 5 -14.00 5.65 9.63
N ARG A 6 -12.82 5.92 9.03
CA ARG A 6 -12.35 7.28 8.76
C ARG A 6 -12.86 7.92 7.45
N ARG A 7 -13.77 7.26 6.75
CA ARG A 7 -14.29 7.76 5.46
C ARG A 7 -14.98 9.11 5.68
N GLY A 8 -14.65 10.10 4.84
CA GLY A 8 -15.15 11.47 4.99
C GLY A 8 -14.27 12.38 5.88
N GLY A 9 -13.27 11.81 6.56
CA GLY A 9 -12.34 12.57 7.38
C GLY A 9 -12.85 12.87 8.79
N PRO A 10 -12.11 13.67 9.59
CA PRO A 10 -12.35 13.80 11.03
C PRO A 10 -13.74 14.36 11.40
N ALA A 11 -14.25 15.32 10.63
CA ALA A 11 -15.57 15.92 10.88
C ALA A 11 -16.69 14.89 10.71
N THR A 12 -16.68 14.13 9.62
CA THR A 12 -17.65 13.06 9.38
C THR A 12 -17.57 11.97 10.44
N VAL A 13 -16.37 11.62 10.92
CA VAL A 13 -16.22 10.65 12.02
C VAL A 13 -16.91 11.16 13.30
N ALA A 14 -16.73 12.45 13.62
CA ALA A 14 -17.37 13.06 14.78
C ALA A 14 -18.90 13.06 14.69
N GLU A 15 -19.44 13.41 13.52
CA GLU A 15 -20.89 13.36 13.25
C GLU A 15 -21.43 11.94 13.43
N ARG A 16 -20.78 10.93 12.84
CA ARG A 16 -21.21 9.53 12.95
C ARG A 16 -21.16 8.99 14.38
N VAL A 17 -20.26 9.49 15.23
CA VAL A 17 -20.23 9.17 16.67
C VAL A 17 -21.35 9.90 17.42
N ALA A 18 -21.64 11.16 17.07
CA ALA A 18 -22.72 11.94 17.66
C ALA A 18 -24.10 11.30 17.35
N ASP A 19 -24.29 10.87 16.10
CA ASP A 19 -25.52 10.22 15.61
C ASP A 19 -25.65 8.77 16.09
N GLY A 20 -24.60 8.22 16.71
CA GLY A 20 -24.59 6.85 17.24
C GLY A 20 -24.43 5.75 16.20
N GLU A 21 -24.09 6.09 14.96
CA GLU A 21 -23.68 5.13 13.94
C GLU A 21 -22.36 4.44 14.32
N LEU A 22 -21.42 5.19 14.89
CA LEU A 22 -20.16 4.68 15.41
C LEU A 22 -20.17 4.66 16.94
N GLU A 23 -20.01 3.47 17.50
CA GLU A 23 -19.86 3.27 18.95
C GLU A 23 -18.40 3.40 19.38
N LEU A 24 -18.17 4.09 20.50
CA LEU A 24 -16.84 4.22 21.08
C LEU A 24 -16.55 3.06 22.02
N LEU A 25 -15.35 2.50 21.92
CA LEU A 25 -14.83 1.53 22.90
C LEU A 25 -14.62 2.17 24.28
N GLY A 26 -14.40 3.49 24.33
CA GLY A 26 -14.23 4.23 25.57
C GLY A 26 -13.95 5.72 25.33
N GLY A 27 -14.01 6.50 26.39
CA GLY A 27 -13.83 7.96 26.36
C GLY A 27 -15.11 8.75 26.09
N PRO A 28 -15.04 10.09 26.07
CA PRO A 28 -16.18 10.96 25.79
C PRO A 28 -16.62 10.86 24.32
N ARG A 29 -17.91 11.09 24.06
CA ARG A 29 -18.48 11.13 22.69
C ARG A 29 -18.04 12.38 21.90
N GLU A 30 -17.71 13.44 22.62
CA GLU A 30 -17.20 14.68 22.04
C GLU A 30 -15.73 14.50 21.64
N PRO A 31 -15.36 14.83 20.38
CA PRO A 31 -13.96 14.77 19.94
C PRO A 31 -13.08 15.70 20.78
N HIS A 32 -11.85 15.26 21.08
CA HIS A 32 -10.89 16.15 21.75
C HIS A 32 -10.54 17.34 20.83
N PRO A 33 -10.46 18.59 21.34
CA PRO A 33 -10.28 19.78 20.49
C PRO A 33 -9.05 19.75 19.57
N THR A 34 -7.95 19.13 20.03
CA THR A 34 -6.70 19.04 19.26
C THR A 34 -6.38 17.64 18.74
N ALA A 35 -6.93 16.60 19.36
CA ALA A 35 -6.58 15.21 19.07
C ALA A 35 -7.69 14.45 18.33
N GLY A 36 -8.91 14.98 18.33
CA GLY A 36 -10.07 14.38 17.69
C GLY A 36 -10.45 13.04 18.33
N ILE A 37 -10.75 12.07 17.47
CA ILE A 37 -11.11 10.70 17.83
C ILE A 37 -9.98 9.78 17.36
N THR A 38 -9.50 8.91 18.23
CA THR A 38 -8.48 7.90 17.88
C THR A 38 -9.14 6.60 17.45
N ILE A 39 -8.70 6.08 16.30
CA ILE A 39 -9.16 4.78 15.78
C ILE A 39 -8.05 3.76 16.04
N CYS A 40 -8.35 2.77 16.88
CA CYS A 40 -7.48 1.62 17.09
C CYS A 40 -8.02 0.42 16.30
N GLY A 41 -7.13 -0.38 15.71
CA GLY A 41 -7.49 -1.60 15.01
C GLY A 41 -6.38 -2.63 15.10
N VAL A 42 -6.76 -3.90 15.07
CA VAL A 42 -5.84 -5.04 15.00
C VAL A 42 -5.87 -5.57 13.57
N ARG A 43 -4.69 -5.88 13.04
CA ARG A 43 -4.53 -6.44 11.69
C ARG A 43 -3.26 -7.29 11.62
N ASP A 44 -3.22 -8.17 10.63
CA ASP A 44 -1.97 -8.78 10.18
C ASP A 44 -0.98 -7.74 9.63
N VAL A 45 0.27 -8.16 9.47
CA VAL A 45 1.32 -7.32 8.88
C VAL A 45 0.91 -6.89 7.48
N LEU A 46 0.99 -5.58 7.25
CA LEU A 46 0.79 -4.98 5.93
C LEU A 46 2.16 -4.64 5.34
N VAL A 47 2.36 -4.99 4.07
CA VAL A 47 3.56 -4.62 3.31
C VAL A 47 3.22 -3.44 2.39
N ALA A 48 3.91 -2.32 2.56
CA ALA A 48 3.78 -1.16 1.69
C ALA A 48 4.86 -1.22 0.59
N PHE A 49 4.43 -1.32 -0.66
CA PHE A 49 5.30 -1.51 -1.80
C PHE A 49 4.86 -0.64 -2.97
N ASN A 50 5.78 0.12 -3.53
CA ASN A 50 5.51 1.05 -4.60
C ASN A 50 6.36 0.73 -5.83
N VAL A 51 5.84 1.03 -7.02
CA VAL A 51 6.57 0.87 -8.28
C VAL A 51 6.52 2.18 -9.06
N ASP A 52 7.69 2.70 -9.41
CA ASP A 52 7.86 3.95 -10.15
C ASP A 52 7.86 3.67 -11.65
N LEU A 53 7.06 4.45 -12.39
CA LEU A 53 7.08 4.44 -13.85
C LEU A 53 8.25 5.30 -14.35
N ALA A 54 8.80 4.95 -15.51
CA ALA A 54 9.91 5.68 -16.13
C ALA A 54 9.52 7.07 -16.67
N ILE A 55 8.21 7.37 -16.68
CA ILE A 55 7.65 8.64 -17.12
C ILE A 55 6.63 9.14 -16.10
N ASP A 56 6.39 10.45 -16.10
CA ASP A 56 5.36 11.09 -15.25
C ASP A 56 3.95 10.95 -15.85
N ASP A 57 3.52 9.71 -16.06
CA ASP A 57 2.20 9.34 -16.57
C ASP A 57 1.28 8.87 -15.43
N LEU A 58 0.52 9.84 -14.90
CA LEU A 58 -0.42 9.59 -13.82
C LEU A 58 -1.61 8.72 -14.27
N ASP A 59 -2.00 8.82 -15.54
CA ASP A 59 -3.13 8.06 -16.06
C ASP A 59 -2.75 6.59 -16.25
N ALA A 60 -1.54 6.30 -16.72
CA ALA A 60 -0.98 4.95 -16.72
C ALA A 60 -0.90 4.37 -15.30
N ALA A 61 -0.36 5.12 -14.34
CA ALA A 61 -0.27 4.66 -12.94
C ALA A 61 -1.66 4.36 -12.34
N ARG A 62 -2.66 5.19 -12.64
CA ARG A 62 -4.05 4.98 -12.20
C ARG A 62 -4.70 3.77 -12.89
N ALA A 63 -4.45 3.58 -14.18
CA ALA A 63 -4.95 2.44 -14.94
C ALA A 63 -4.39 1.13 -14.39
N ILE A 64 -3.08 1.07 -14.15
CA ILE A 64 -2.43 -0.10 -13.53
C ILE A 64 -3.02 -0.36 -12.14
N ALA A 65 -3.07 0.65 -11.27
CA ALA A 65 -3.62 0.53 -9.92
C ALA A 65 -5.08 0.04 -9.92
N ALA A 66 -5.88 0.49 -10.89
CA ALA A 66 -7.28 0.08 -11.01
C ALA A 66 -7.45 -1.39 -11.43
N ARG A 67 -6.50 -1.97 -12.17
CA ARG A 67 -6.49 -3.38 -12.61
C ARG A 67 -6.00 -4.33 -11.51
N ILE A 68 -4.95 -3.95 -10.78
CA ILE A 68 -4.31 -4.88 -9.81
C ILE A 68 -4.98 -4.92 -8.44
N ARG A 69 -5.79 -3.92 -8.07
CA ARG A 69 -6.44 -3.89 -6.76
C ARG A 69 -7.42 -5.07 -6.63
N GLU A 70 -7.57 -5.60 -5.44
CA GLU A 70 -8.46 -6.73 -5.14
C GLU A 70 -9.91 -6.48 -5.59
N THR A 71 -10.36 -5.23 -5.52
CA THR A 71 -11.72 -4.84 -5.91
C THR A 71 -11.90 -4.64 -7.42
N ALA A 72 -10.87 -4.91 -8.23
CA ALA A 72 -10.94 -4.81 -9.68
C ALA A 72 -11.78 -5.95 -10.26
N ALA A 73 -12.35 -5.70 -11.43
CA ALA A 73 -12.94 -6.76 -12.25
C ALA A 73 -11.88 -7.24 -13.26
N GLY A 74 -11.75 -8.56 -13.42
CA GLY A 74 -10.83 -9.17 -14.38
C GLY A 74 -9.74 -10.01 -13.74
N ASP A 75 -8.94 -10.66 -14.59
CA ASP A 75 -7.98 -11.69 -14.17
C ASP A 75 -6.68 -11.13 -13.57
N ASP A 76 -6.45 -9.81 -13.69
CA ASP A 76 -5.29 -9.12 -13.11
C ASP A 76 -5.45 -8.77 -11.62
N ALA A 77 -6.66 -8.93 -11.07
CA ALA A 77 -6.97 -8.53 -9.70
C ALA A 77 -6.16 -9.39 -8.71
N LEU A 78 -5.40 -8.72 -7.83
CA LEU A 78 -4.54 -9.40 -6.87
C LEU A 78 -5.19 -9.50 -5.48
N PRO A 79 -5.25 -10.69 -4.87
CA PRO A 79 -5.80 -10.88 -3.52
C PRO A 79 -5.12 -9.99 -2.48
N GLY A 80 -5.90 -9.26 -1.69
CA GLY A 80 -5.40 -8.44 -0.57
C GLY A 80 -4.57 -7.24 -0.98
N VAL A 81 -4.58 -6.85 -2.27
CA VAL A 81 -3.87 -5.66 -2.77
C VAL A 81 -4.81 -4.47 -2.81
N ARG A 82 -4.40 -3.38 -2.18
CA ARG A 82 -4.96 -2.04 -2.42
C ARG A 82 -3.94 -1.22 -3.18
N ALA A 83 -4.37 -0.52 -4.23
CA ALA A 83 -3.47 0.23 -5.07
C ALA A 83 -4.04 1.62 -5.41
N LEU A 84 -3.15 2.59 -5.56
CA LEU A 84 -3.43 3.95 -6.01
C LEU A 84 -2.35 4.40 -7.01
N GLY A 85 -2.77 5.10 -8.07
CA GLY A 85 -1.85 5.83 -8.94
C GLY A 85 -1.62 7.23 -8.38
N LEU A 86 -0.36 7.54 -8.06
CA LEU A 86 0.06 8.80 -7.45
C LEU A 86 1.10 9.51 -8.33
N ARG A 87 1.15 10.84 -8.25
CA ARG A 87 2.24 11.63 -8.83
C ARG A 87 3.14 12.11 -7.69
N LEU A 88 4.44 11.83 -7.80
CA LEU A 88 5.45 12.30 -6.85
C LEU A 88 6.13 13.55 -7.40
N ALA A 89 5.56 14.73 -7.10
CA ALA A 89 6.04 16.01 -7.63
C ALA A 89 7.52 16.30 -7.31
N SER A 90 8.05 15.79 -6.20
CA SER A 90 9.46 15.97 -5.82
C SER A 90 10.45 15.14 -6.66
N ARG A 91 9.96 14.13 -7.37
CA ARG A 91 10.76 13.20 -8.18
C ARG A 91 10.39 13.25 -9.65
N GLU A 92 9.34 14.01 -10.03
CA GLU A 92 8.80 14.07 -11.40
C GLU A 92 8.49 12.69 -11.99
N VAL A 93 7.93 11.79 -11.15
CA VAL A 93 7.53 10.43 -11.56
C VAL A 93 6.09 10.14 -11.15
N ALA A 94 5.44 9.28 -11.95
CA ALA A 94 4.20 8.63 -11.58
C ALA A 94 4.51 7.28 -10.90
N GLN A 95 3.75 6.95 -9.87
CA GLN A 95 3.99 5.79 -9.02
C GLN A 95 2.70 5.00 -8.82
N VAL A 96 2.81 3.67 -8.94
CA VAL A 96 1.79 2.74 -8.48
C VAL A 96 2.09 2.43 -7.02
N SER A 97 1.34 3.05 -6.10
CA SER A 97 1.50 2.81 -4.66
C SER A 97 0.57 1.71 -4.19
N THR A 98 1.11 0.73 -3.47
CA THR A 98 0.33 -0.43 -3.02
C THR A 98 0.50 -0.76 -1.55
N ASN A 99 -0.59 -1.29 -1.00
CA ASN A 99 -0.69 -1.86 0.33
C ASN A 99 -1.11 -3.33 0.16
N VAL A 100 -0.25 -4.25 0.58
CA VAL A 100 -0.46 -5.69 0.50
C VAL A 100 -0.84 -6.22 1.88
N GLU A 101 -2.13 -6.46 2.08
CA GLU A 101 -2.73 -6.88 3.35
C GLU A 101 -2.64 -8.39 3.57
N ARG A 102 -2.66 -9.19 2.48
CA ARG A 102 -2.56 -10.65 2.53
C ARG A 102 -1.30 -11.14 1.85
N HIS A 103 -0.15 -10.69 2.37
CA HIS A 103 1.17 -10.93 1.79
C HIS A 103 1.57 -12.42 1.70
N ARG A 104 0.92 -13.30 2.47
CA ARG A 104 1.09 -14.77 2.38
C ARG A 104 0.41 -15.38 1.16
N GLU A 105 -0.67 -14.78 0.67
CA GLU A 105 -1.41 -15.21 -0.54
C GLU A 105 -0.83 -14.54 -1.79
N CYS A 106 -0.60 -13.22 -1.71
CA CYS A 106 -0.07 -12.41 -2.78
C CYS A 106 0.99 -11.45 -2.22
N GLY A 107 2.27 -11.77 -2.39
CA GLY A 107 3.38 -10.94 -1.93
C GLY A 107 3.74 -9.81 -2.90
N PRO A 108 4.62 -8.88 -2.48
CA PRO A 108 5.05 -7.73 -3.32
C PRO A 108 5.74 -8.16 -4.63
N ALA A 109 6.33 -9.36 -4.69
CA ALA A 109 6.88 -9.91 -5.94
C ALA A 109 5.81 -10.05 -7.03
N ARG A 110 4.62 -10.56 -6.68
CA ARG A 110 3.49 -10.68 -7.63
C ARG A 110 2.95 -9.32 -8.05
N VAL A 111 2.96 -8.35 -7.14
CA VAL A 111 2.60 -6.97 -7.45
C VAL A 111 3.57 -6.40 -8.48
N LEU A 112 4.88 -6.59 -8.32
CA LEU A 112 5.88 -6.14 -9.28
C LEU A 112 5.65 -6.78 -10.66
N ASP A 113 5.50 -8.10 -10.72
CA ASP A 113 5.27 -8.81 -11.98
C ASP A 113 4.02 -8.28 -12.71
N ALA A 114 2.91 -8.08 -11.98
CA ALA A 114 1.68 -7.54 -12.55
C ALA A 114 1.85 -6.09 -13.03
N VAL A 115 2.53 -5.23 -12.26
CA VAL A 115 2.78 -3.85 -12.68
C VAL A 115 3.66 -3.80 -13.92
N VAL A 116 4.74 -4.59 -13.99
CA VAL A 116 5.62 -4.63 -15.16
C VAL A 116 4.86 -5.12 -16.40
N GLN A 117 4.06 -6.19 -16.27
CA GLN A 117 3.26 -6.71 -17.38
C GLN A 117 2.29 -5.64 -17.90
N ILE A 118 1.48 -5.05 -17.02
CA ILE A 118 0.45 -4.08 -17.42
C ILE A 118 1.08 -2.78 -17.93
N ALA A 119 2.18 -2.32 -17.35
CA ALA A 119 2.92 -1.17 -17.85
C ALA A 119 3.43 -1.44 -19.28
N GLY A 120 3.96 -2.63 -19.55
CA GLY A 120 4.37 -3.07 -20.89
C GLY A 120 3.21 -3.08 -21.90
N GLU A 121 2.02 -3.53 -21.50
CA GLU A 121 0.80 -3.46 -22.33
C GLU A 121 0.40 -2.02 -22.66
N LEU A 122 0.69 -1.08 -21.76
CA LEU A 122 0.44 0.36 -21.95
C LEU A 122 1.60 1.08 -22.66
N GLY A 123 2.69 0.37 -22.99
CA GLY A 123 3.88 0.96 -23.62
C GLY A 123 4.71 1.84 -22.67
N VAL A 124 4.62 1.59 -21.35
CA VAL A 124 5.34 2.33 -20.31
C VAL A 124 6.36 1.40 -19.64
N GLU A 125 7.57 1.90 -19.41
CA GLU A 125 8.60 1.18 -18.66
C GLU A 125 8.53 1.46 -17.15
N VAL A 126 9.01 0.51 -16.36
CA VAL A 126 9.18 0.65 -14.91
C VAL A 126 10.61 1.08 -14.61
N ALA A 127 10.79 2.16 -13.84
CA ALA A 127 12.12 2.67 -13.48
C ALA A 127 12.68 2.06 -12.20
N GLY A 128 11.81 1.68 -11.27
CA GLY A 128 12.24 1.24 -9.95
C GLY A 128 11.08 0.76 -9.10
N ALA A 129 11.41 0.17 -7.96
CA ALA A 129 10.46 -0.20 -6.94
C ALA A 129 10.96 0.20 -5.57
N GLU A 130 10.04 0.49 -4.65
CA GLU A 130 10.34 0.93 -3.29
C GLU A 130 9.57 0.09 -2.27
N LEU A 131 10.30 -0.52 -1.34
CA LEU A 131 9.71 -1.10 -0.14
C LEU A 131 9.70 -0.06 0.99
N VAL A 132 8.51 0.31 1.45
CA VAL A 132 8.33 1.34 2.48
C VAL A 132 8.21 0.70 3.85
N GLY A 133 9.19 0.96 4.72
CA GLY A 133 9.22 0.40 6.07
C GLY A 133 9.64 -1.08 6.08
N LEU A 134 9.11 -1.85 7.03
CA LEU A 134 9.51 -3.25 7.25
C LEU A 134 8.60 -4.21 6.46
N ALA A 135 9.16 -5.37 6.11
CA ALA A 135 8.41 -6.50 5.59
C ALA A 135 8.88 -7.81 6.24
N PRO A 136 8.02 -8.83 6.28
CA PRO A 136 8.43 -10.18 6.67
C PRO A 136 9.49 -10.74 5.72
N ASP A 137 10.42 -11.56 6.23
CA ASP A 137 11.50 -12.15 5.42
C ASP A 137 10.98 -13.00 4.26
N SER A 138 9.83 -13.65 4.47
CA SER A 138 9.12 -14.43 3.46
C SER A 138 8.73 -13.62 2.23
N CYS A 139 8.65 -12.28 2.33
CA CYS A 139 8.40 -11.39 1.21
C CYS A 139 9.69 -10.90 0.53
N LEU A 140 10.81 -10.82 1.27
CA LEU A 140 12.04 -10.16 0.79
C LEU A 140 12.78 -11.00 -0.26
N VAL A 141 12.93 -12.31 -0.05
CA VAL A 141 13.66 -13.16 -0.99
C VAL A 141 12.95 -13.23 -2.36
N PRO A 142 11.64 -13.53 -2.44
CA PRO A 142 10.93 -13.52 -3.71
C PRO A 142 10.94 -12.15 -4.40
N LEU A 143 10.81 -11.07 -3.62
CA LEU A 143 10.82 -9.71 -4.18
C LEU A 143 12.17 -9.38 -4.81
N ARG A 144 13.28 -9.65 -4.13
CA ARG A 144 14.63 -9.43 -4.68
C ARG A 144 14.88 -10.25 -5.94
N TYR A 145 14.40 -11.50 -5.97
CA TYR A 145 14.48 -12.35 -7.15
C TYR A 145 13.67 -11.75 -8.31
N ALA A 146 12.42 -11.36 -8.09
CA ALA A 146 11.57 -10.74 -9.11
C ALA A 146 12.21 -9.44 -9.66
N CYS A 147 12.70 -8.56 -8.79
CA CYS A 147 13.45 -7.36 -9.19
C CYS A 147 14.64 -7.69 -10.10
N THR A 148 15.39 -8.75 -9.79
CA THR A 148 16.53 -9.19 -10.62
C THR A 148 16.07 -9.68 -12.00
N VAL A 149 15.03 -10.50 -12.06
CA VAL A 149 14.47 -11.03 -13.32
C VAL A 149 13.91 -9.92 -14.19
N GLN A 150 13.19 -8.96 -13.60
CA GLN A 150 12.57 -7.84 -14.31
C GLN A 150 13.56 -6.69 -14.61
N GLY A 151 14.80 -6.76 -14.13
CA GLY A 151 15.78 -5.68 -14.26
C GLY A 151 15.40 -4.39 -13.52
N VAL A 152 14.58 -4.50 -12.47
CA VAL A 152 14.06 -3.36 -11.69
C VAL A 152 14.90 -3.15 -10.44
N THR A 153 15.37 -1.93 -10.20
CA THR A 153 16.09 -1.60 -8.96
C THR A 153 15.11 -1.51 -7.78
N LEU A 154 15.43 -2.20 -6.69
CA LEU A 154 14.67 -2.13 -5.44
C LEU A 154 15.33 -1.15 -4.47
N ALA A 155 14.72 0.02 -4.28
CA ALA A 155 15.01 0.89 -3.16
C ALA A 155 14.40 0.29 -1.89
N THR A 156 15.24 -0.10 -0.96
CA THR A 156 14.85 -0.26 0.43
C THR A 156 15.29 1.02 1.13
N GLY A 157 14.41 1.73 1.83
CA GLY A 157 14.84 2.78 2.76
C GLY A 157 15.79 2.23 3.85
N PRO A 158 15.94 2.88 5.01
CA PRO A 158 16.58 2.25 6.16
C PRO A 158 15.68 1.10 6.67
N VAL A 159 15.70 -0.04 5.98
CA VAL A 159 14.81 -1.18 6.21
C VAL A 159 15.66 -2.33 6.72
N ALA A 160 15.36 -2.74 7.95
CA ALA A 160 15.75 -4.03 8.49
C ALA A 160 14.65 -5.06 8.16
N SER A 161 14.99 -6.34 8.19
CA SER A 161 13.98 -7.40 8.26
C SER A 161 13.11 -7.19 9.50
N LEU A 162 11.79 -7.42 9.40
CA LEU A 162 10.92 -7.39 10.58
C LEU A 162 11.43 -8.37 11.66
N ASP A 163 11.88 -9.55 11.22
CA ASP A 163 12.40 -10.59 12.11
C ASP A 163 13.73 -10.16 12.75
N GLN A 164 14.60 -9.44 12.03
CA GLN A 164 15.82 -8.85 12.59
C GLN A 164 15.54 -7.77 13.63
N VAL A 165 14.53 -6.92 13.41
CA VAL A 165 14.15 -5.89 14.39
C VAL A 165 13.60 -6.54 15.65
N VAL A 166 12.70 -7.52 15.50
CA VAL A 166 12.13 -8.26 16.64
C VAL A 166 13.23 -8.95 17.44
N GLN A 167 14.16 -9.65 16.79
CA GLN A 167 15.30 -10.30 17.45
C GLN A 167 16.26 -9.32 18.14
N SER A 168 16.29 -8.05 17.74
CA SER A 168 17.15 -7.02 18.36
C SER A 168 16.55 -6.37 19.60
N LEU A 169 15.26 -6.61 19.87
CA LEU A 169 14.54 -6.05 21.02
C LEU A 169 14.50 -7.01 22.22
N ASP A 170 14.96 -8.25 22.05
CA ASP A 170 15.14 -9.28 23.07
C ASP A 170 16.60 -9.33 23.59
#